data_AF-A0A7R9YPJ6-F1
#
_entry.id   AF-A0A7R9YPJ6-F1
#
_cell.length_a   1.000
_cell.length_b   1.000
_cell.length_c   1.000
_cell.angle_alpha   90.00
_cell.angle_beta   90.00
_cell.angle_gamma   90.00
#
_symmetry.space_group_name_H-M   'P 1'
#
loop_
_entity.id
_entity.type
_entity.pdbx_description
1 polymer ?
#
loop_
_entity_poly.entity_id
_entity_poly.type
_entity_poly.pdbx_seq_one_letter_code
_entity_poly.pdbx_strand_id
1 'polypeptide(L)'
;IGARIGALAQSVGLLKAEVDEQDRRQAALLAQLEGALGARAAPTPADGAASAKPMAAGLRDLDALPSSCRSDEQMQSKTYPRIPCAPLSPSDAHAAVERERAARPYTAAPLSAGTATGSEIRFLEQEAARNQRAAVRQGLGPLSSASCAAMLSDDEHLFHAMWGAVAMRKAPPACLPNHTAATALWVRDMLAGRMCARNWQEGNSGCAGQLVQPPSATPGAAIIGVHDAVARYCNKRIGCAGVHRVPLAVACSLANLRASTLAGAEPQPSMCRTLEWLACAARGLLPGQAGSDLLIVSAPRDVDLRQLAANAPGFLYTPRDAYALQLCLLAQMCTNRAALFAANRTRAFNCDFDGAWLRRAIFSLRRVDASAADGLAVG
;
A
#
# COMPACT_ATOMS: atom_id res chain seq x y z
N ILE A 1 -28.42 -22.87 -36.20
CA ILE A 1 -28.21 -22.64 -34.74
C ILE A 1 -27.41 -23.80 -34.12
N GLY A 2 -27.86 -25.06 -34.24
CA GLY A 2 -27.14 -26.23 -33.69
C GLY A 2 -25.66 -26.35 -34.08
N ALA A 3 -25.31 -26.12 -35.34
CA ALA A 3 -23.90 -26.15 -35.80
C ALA A 3 -23.01 -25.08 -35.11
N ARG A 4 -23.56 -23.90 -34.78
CA ARG A 4 -22.83 -22.84 -34.08
C ARG A 4 -22.62 -23.17 -32.60
N ILE A 5 -23.61 -23.82 -31.96
CA ILE A 5 -23.49 -24.30 -30.57
C ILE A 5 -22.43 -25.41 -30.48
N GLY A 6 -22.40 -26.34 -31.44
CA GLY A 6 -21.38 -27.39 -31.51
C GLY A 6 -19.96 -26.84 -31.64
N ALA A 7 -19.75 -25.86 -32.53
CA ALA A 7 -18.46 -25.21 -32.69
C ALA A 7 -18.00 -24.48 -31.41
N LEU A 8 -18.90 -23.78 -30.73
CA LEU A 8 -18.60 -23.10 -29.46
C LEU A 8 -18.22 -24.09 -28.35
N ALA A 9 -18.94 -25.20 -28.22
CA ALA A 9 -18.61 -26.24 -27.24
C ALA A 9 -17.23 -26.86 -27.50
N GLN A 10 -16.86 -27.06 -28.77
CA GLN A 10 -15.55 -27.55 -29.15
C GLN A 10 -14.43 -26.54 -28.81
N SER A 11 -14.64 -25.25 -29.09
CA SER A 11 -13.69 -24.20 -28.71
C SER A 11 -13.51 -24.08 -27.20
N VAL A 12 -14.59 -24.20 -26.41
CA VAL A 12 -14.51 -24.22 -24.94
C VAL A 12 -13.75 -25.45 -24.44
N GLY A 13 -13.94 -26.61 -25.07
CA GLY A 13 -13.18 -27.83 -24.76
C GLY A 13 -11.68 -27.68 -25.00
N LEU A 14 -11.29 -27.06 -26.13
CA LEU A 14 -9.89 -26.79 -26.46
C LEU A 14 -9.25 -25.79 -25.48
N LEU A 15 -9.96 -24.69 -25.16
CA LEU A 15 -9.48 -23.72 -24.18
C LEU A 15 -9.30 -24.34 -22.79
N LYS A 16 -10.23 -25.22 -22.37
CA LYS A 16 -10.11 -25.94 -21.11
C LYS A 16 -8.87 -26.84 -21.10
N ALA A 17 -8.65 -27.60 -22.17
CA ALA A 17 -7.48 -28.47 -22.29
C ALA A 17 -6.15 -27.68 -22.28
N GLU A 18 -6.11 -26.50 -22.89
CA GLU A 18 -4.94 -25.62 -22.89
C GLU A 18 -4.66 -25.03 -21.50
N VAL A 19 -5.69 -24.63 -20.76
CA VAL A 19 -5.57 -24.19 -19.37
C VAL A 19 -5.07 -25.33 -18.47
N ASP A 20 -5.63 -26.53 -18.60
CA ASP A 20 -5.23 -27.71 -17.82
C ASP A 20 -3.78 -28.14 -18.14
N GLU A 21 -3.30 -27.90 -19.36
CA GLU A 21 -1.89 -28.10 -19.74
C GLU A 21 -0.96 -27.03 -19.16
N GLN A 22 -1.38 -25.75 -19.16
CA GLN A 22 -0.61 -24.68 -18.51
C GLN A 22 -0.46 -24.91 -17.00
N ASP A 23 -1.53 -25.33 -16.33
CA ASP A 23 -1.52 -25.63 -14.90
C ASP A 23 -0.55 -26.79 -14.58
N ARG A 24 -0.54 -27.84 -15.41
CA ARG A 24 0.42 -28.96 -15.30
C ARG A 24 1.87 -28.50 -15.49
N ARG A 25 2.13 -27.62 -16.45
CA ARG A 25 3.48 -27.05 -16.67
C ARG A 25 3.93 -26.19 -15.50
N GLN A 26 3.05 -25.37 -14.93
CA GLN A 26 3.36 -24.56 -13.76
C GLN A 26 3.65 -25.42 -12.52
N ALA A 27 2.85 -26.46 -12.28
CA ALA A 27 3.08 -27.41 -11.19
C ALA A 27 4.42 -28.13 -11.32
N ALA A 28 4.79 -28.58 -12.54
CA ALA A 28 6.07 -29.22 -12.80
C ALA A 28 7.26 -28.26 -12.55
N LEU A 29 7.13 -27.00 -12.94
CA LEU A 29 8.19 -25.99 -12.76
C LEU A 29 8.40 -25.64 -11.27
N LEU A 30 7.32 -25.59 -10.49
CA LEU A 30 7.40 -25.43 -9.02
C LEU A 30 8.11 -26.63 -8.37
N ALA A 31 7.75 -27.86 -8.74
CA ALA A 31 8.39 -29.06 -8.21
C ALA A 31 9.90 -29.11 -8.55
N GLN A 32 10.30 -28.69 -9.75
CA GLN A 32 11.72 -28.57 -10.13
C GLN A 32 12.47 -27.54 -9.29
N LEU A 33 11.86 -26.39 -9.02
CA LEU A 33 12.45 -25.36 -8.16
C LEU A 33 12.60 -25.84 -6.71
N GLU A 34 11.59 -26.55 -6.18
CA GLU A 34 11.65 -27.15 -4.85
C GLU A 34 12.76 -28.22 -4.75
N GLY A 35 12.92 -29.07 -5.77
CA GLY A 35 14.01 -30.04 -5.85
C GLY A 35 15.40 -29.39 -5.91
N ALA A 36 15.56 -28.33 -6.71
CA ALA A 36 16.83 -27.60 -6.82
C ALA A 36 17.22 -26.88 -5.53
N LEU A 37 16.23 -26.39 -4.77
CA LEU A 37 16.45 -25.75 -3.47
C LEU A 37 16.71 -26.78 -2.37
N GLY A 38 16.03 -27.93 -2.39
CA GLY A 38 16.26 -29.04 -1.45
C GLY A 38 17.65 -29.67 -1.59
N ALA A 39 18.17 -29.79 -2.82
CA ALA A 39 19.50 -30.34 -3.07
C ALA A 39 20.66 -29.46 -2.55
N ARG A 40 20.42 -28.17 -2.31
CA ARG A 40 21.41 -27.25 -1.71
C ARG A 40 21.43 -27.27 -0.17
N ALA A 41 20.53 -28.02 0.47
CA ALA A 41 20.39 -28.08 1.91
C ALA A 41 20.93 -29.40 2.52
N ALA A 42 21.81 -30.13 1.82
CA ALA A 42 22.56 -31.20 2.44
C ALA A 42 23.66 -30.60 3.35
N PRO A 43 23.63 -30.83 4.68
CA PRO A 43 24.66 -30.34 5.56
C PRO A 43 25.98 -31.06 5.27
N THR A 44 27.03 -30.29 4.99
CA THR A 44 28.40 -30.76 5.13
C THR A 44 28.60 -31.26 6.57
N PRO A 45 29.20 -32.45 6.79
CA PRO A 45 29.50 -32.90 8.14
C PRO A 45 30.54 -31.94 8.74
N ALA A 46 30.14 -31.24 9.80
CA ALA A 46 31.01 -30.34 10.55
C ALA A 46 31.78 -31.15 11.59
N ASP A 47 33.09 -31.28 11.36
CA ASP A 47 34.05 -31.48 12.44
C ASP A 47 34.13 -30.21 13.30
N GLY A 48 34.24 -30.40 14.62
CA GLY A 48 34.87 -29.40 15.50
C GLY A 48 33.92 -28.59 16.37
N ALA A 49 33.89 -28.99 17.65
CA ALA A 49 33.22 -28.33 18.76
C ALA A 49 33.67 -26.87 18.98
N ALA A 50 32.70 -25.97 19.21
CA ALA A 50 32.89 -24.78 20.05
C ALA A 50 31.55 -24.21 20.54
N SER A 51 31.36 -24.31 21.86
CA SER A 51 30.58 -23.44 22.76
C SER A 51 29.40 -22.63 22.23
N ALA A 52 28.21 -23.01 22.71
CA ALA A 52 27.03 -22.17 22.76
C ALA A 52 27.28 -20.86 23.54
N LYS A 53 27.01 -19.72 22.90
CA LYS A 53 26.75 -18.43 23.54
C LYS A 53 25.37 -17.93 23.10
N PRO A 54 24.51 -17.47 24.01
CA PRO A 54 23.19 -16.96 23.63
C PRO A 54 23.33 -15.59 22.94
N MET A 55 22.53 -15.39 21.88
CA MET A 55 22.33 -14.10 21.22
C MET A 55 21.63 -13.14 22.20
N ALA A 56 22.43 -12.39 22.93
CA ALA A 56 22.03 -11.19 23.65
C ALA A 56 23.00 -10.07 23.28
N ALA A 57 22.85 -9.52 22.07
CA ALA A 57 23.56 -8.33 21.62
C ALA A 57 22.70 -7.57 20.62
N GLY A 58 22.12 -6.46 21.06
CA GLY A 58 21.31 -5.58 20.22
C GLY A 58 20.97 -4.29 20.96
N LEU A 59 21.98 -3.57 21.43
CA LEU A 59 21.82 -2.23 22.03
C LEU A 59 23.13 -1.42 22.11
N ARG A 60 24.17 -1.76 21.34
CA ARG A 60 25.53 -1.19 21.52
C ARG A 60 26.07 -0.29 20.40
N ASP A 61 25.29 0.07 19.38
CA ASP A 61 25.74 0.97 18.30
C ASP A 61 24.90 2.25 18.15
N LEU A 62 24.53 2.87 19.28
CA LEU A 62 23.89 4.20 19.30
C LEU A 62 24.85 5.32 18.84
N ASP A 63 26.17 5.07 18.83
CA ASP A 63 27.18 6.04 18.41
C ASP A 63 27.36 6.14 16.90
N ALA A 64 26.78 5.21 16.12
CA ALA A 64 26.82 5.22 14.66
C ALA A 64 25.74 6.10 14.01
N LEU A 65 24.77 6.60 14.79
CA LEU A 65 23.69 7.44 14.25
C LEU A 65 24.15 8.88 13.97
N PRO A 66 23.61 9.53 12.92
CA PRO A 66 23.84 10.96 12.67
C PRO A 66 23.51 11.78 13.91
N SER A 67 24.25 12.87 14.16
CA SER A 67 24.05 13.73 15.34
C SER A 67 22.60 14.26 15.45
N SER A 68 21.93 14.50 14.32
CA SER A 68 20.51 14.85 14.25
C SER A 68 19.57 13.77 14.79
N CYS A 69 19.97 12.50 14.76
CA CYS A 69 19.20 11.38 15.30
C CYS A 69 19.63 10.97 16.70
N ARG A 70 20.86 11.29 17.10
CA ARG A 70 21.25 11.18 18.51
C ARG A 70 20.44 12.12 19.39
N SER A 71 20.09 13.31 18.92
CA SER A 71 19.14 14.19 19.64
C SER A 71 17.74 13.59 19.76
N ASP A 72 17.25 12.90 18.73
CA ASP A 72 15.92 12.28 18.72
C ASP A 72 15.86 10.98 19.55
N GLU A 73 16.94 10.18 19.59
CA GLU A 73 17.01 8.95 20.39
C GLU A 73 17.43 9.18 21.86
N GLN A 74 18.30 10.17 22.15
CA GLN A 74 18.48 10.64 23.53
C GLN A 74 17.19 11.23 24.10
N MET A 75 16.25 11.66 23.23
CA MET A 75 14.87 12.02 23.58
C MET A 75 13.95 10.82 23.88
N GLN A 76 14.28 9.60 23.44
CA GLN A 76 13.47 8.39 23.70
C GLN A 76 13.88 7.64 24.98
N SER A 77 15.16 7.70 25.38
CA SER A 77 15.68 6.97 26.57
C SER A 77 15.64 7.77 27.88
N LYS A 78 15.39 9.08 27.81
CA LYS A 78 15.08 9.93 28.98
C LYS A 78 13.62 10.32 28.90
N THR A 79 12.92 10.28 30.04
CA THR A 79 11.56 10.80 30.24
C THR A 79 11.32 11.99 29.32
N TYR A 80 10.47 11.84 28.28
CA TYR A 80 10.22 12.86 27.26
C TYR A 80 10.19 14.25 27.93
N PRO A 81 11.17 15.15 27.71
CA PRO A 81 10.86 16.55 27.86
C PRO A 81 9.73 16.76 26.87
N ARG A 82 8.53 17.08 27.38
CA ARG A 82 7.38 17.42 26.54
C ARG A 82 7.93 18.34 25.45
N ILE A 83 7.95 17.89 24.19
CA ILE A 83 8.08 18.82 23.07
C ILE A 83 7.00 19.83 23.40
N PRO A 84 7.34 21.10 23.69
CA PRO A 84 6.30 22.05 24.04
C PRO A 84 5.49 22.21 22.76
N CYS A 85 4.37 21.49 22.67
CA CYS A 85 3.27 21.80 21.79
C CYS A 85 2.66 23.10 22.36
N ALA A 86 3.46 24.17 22.43
CA ALA A 86 2.99 25.47 22.84
C ALA A 86 1.95 25.87 21.80
N PRO A 87 0.70 26.16 22.21
CA PRO A 87 -0.29 26.59 21.26
C PRO A 87 0.20 27.88 20.60
N LEU A 88 0.39 27.86 19.29
CA LEU A 88 0.54 29.09 18.52
C LEU A 88 -0.71 29.95 18.71
N SER A 89 -0.53 31.28 18.71
CA SER A 89 -1.67 32.17 18.58
C SER A 89 -2.44 31.81 17.29
N PRO A 90 -3.77 32.00 17.22
CA PRO A 90 -4.55 31.74 16.00
C PRO A 90 -3.99 32.44 14.75
N SER A 91 -3.37 33.61 14.91
CA SER A 91 -2.71 34.36 13.84
C SER A 91 -1.43 33.67 13.35
N ASP A 92 -0.56 33.22 14.27
CA ASP A 92 0.67 32.51 13.93
C ASP A 92 0.38 31.13 13.33
N ALA A 93 -0.68 30.48 13.81
CA ALA A 93 -1.22 29.26 13.27
C ALA A 93 -1.66 29.42 11.80
N HIS A 94 -2.46 30.44 11.49
CA HIS A 94 -2.88 30.71 10.12
C HIS A 94 -1.68 31.07 9.22
N ALA A 95 -0.77 31.93 9.71
CA ALA A 95 0.45 32.29 8.99
C ALA A 95 1.41 31.11 8.78
N ALA A 96 1.42 30.12 9.67
CA ALA A 96 2.19 28.88 9.51
C ALA A 96 1.55 27.95 8.47
N VAL A 97 0.22 27.82 8.47
CA VAL A 97 -0.52 27.07 7.44
C VAL A 97 -0.34 27.69 6.06
N GLU A 98 -0.45 29.02 5.95
CA GLU A 98 -0.23 29.71 4.68
C GLU A 98 1.25 29.66 4.25
N ARG A 99 2.21 29.72 5.19
CA ARG A 99 3.64 29.48 4.87
C ARG A 99 3.92 28.06 4.43
N GLU A 100 3.32 27.04 5.05
CA GLU A 100 3.49 25.64 4.64
C GLU A 100 2.80 25.36 3.30
N ARG A 101 1.61 25.94 3.08
CA ARG A 101 0.90 25.90 1.79
C ARG A 101 1.65 26.64 0.68
N ALA A 102 2.36 27.72 1.01
CA ALA A 102 3.22 28.47 0.09
C ALA A 102 4.59 27.81 -0.13
N ALA A 103 5.19 27.20 0.89
CA ALA A 103 6.46 26.49 0.82
C ALA A 103 6.33 25.09 0.21
N ARG A 104 5.14 24.51 0.32
CA ARG A 104 4.75 23.22 -0.25
C ARG A 104 3.35 23.39 -0.84
N PRO A 105 3.23 24.05 -2.01
CA PRO A 105 2.01 23.89 -2.77
C PRO A 105 1.76 22.38 -2.89
N TYR A 106 0.51 21.95 -2.77
CA TYR A 106 0.08 20.60 -3.15
C TYR A 106 0.25 20.42 -4.69
N THR A 107 1.38 20.83 -5.25
CA THR A 107 1.90 20.33 -6.50
C THR A 107 2.52 18.99 -6.14
N ALA A 108 1.84 17.92 -6.57
CA ALA A 108 2.46 16.62 -6.70
C ALA A 108 3.87 16.79 -7.29
N ALA A 109 4.82 15.96 -6.85
CA ALA A 109 6.08 15.80 -7.59
C ALA A 109 5.69 15.65 -9.07
N PRO A 110 6.03 16.61 -9.94
CA PRO A 110 5.71 16.46 -11.34
C PRO A 110 6.40 15.17 -11.79
N LEU A 111 5.66 14.28 -12.46
CA LEU A 111 6.27 13.53 -13.56
C LEU A 111 6.97 14.62 -14.39
N SER A 112 8.29 14.74 -14.23
CA SER A 112 9.19 15.77 -14.79
C SER A 112 8.46 16.85 -15.59
N ALA A 113 8.42 18.09 -15.07
CA ALA A 113 7.72 19.24 -15.66
C ALA A 113 8.28 19.66 -17.04
N GLY A 114 8.15 18.78 -18.05
CA GLY A 114 7.95 19.19 -19.42
C GLY A 114 6.57 19.82 -19.48
N THR A 115 6.45 20.94 -20.19
CA THR A 115 5.16 21.56 -20.51
C THR A 115 4.23 20.49 -21.06
N ALA A 116 3.26 20.08 -20.24
CA ALA A 116 2.23 19.16 -20.67
C ALA A 116 1.60 19.75 -21.94
N THR A 117 1.69 19.02 -23.02
CA THR A 117 1.18 19.43 -24.32
C THR A 117 -0.34 19.63 -24.24
N GLY A 118 -0.92 20.49 -25.07
CA GLY A 118 -2.39 20.63 -25.13
C GLY A 118 -3.14 19.33 -25.47
N SER A 119 -2.42 18.31 -25.94
CA SER A 119 -2.89 16.92 -26.08
C SER A 119 -2.96 16.16 -24.75
N GLU A 120 -1.95 16.32 -23.87
CA GLU A 120 -1.97 15.68 -22.55
C GLU A 120 -3.06 16.24 -21.65
N ILE A 121 -3.28 17.56 -21.66
CA ILE A 121 -4.37 18.19 -20.90
C ILE A 121 -5.74 17.70 -21.38
N ARG A 122 -5.97 17.60 -22.70
CA ARG A 122 -7.24 17.07 -23.23
C ARG A 122 -7.44 15.59 -22.92
N PHE A 123 -6.38 14.79 -23.00
CA PHE A 123 -6.44 13.39 -22.61
C PHE A 123 -6.82 13.24 -21.13
N LEU A 124 -6.24 14.08 -20.27
CA LEU A 124 -6.52 14.15 -18.84
C LEU A 124 -7.97 14.50 -18.51
N GLU A 125 -8.51 15.54 -19.14
CA GLU A 125 -9.90 15.94 -18.96
C GLU A 125 -10.87 14.86 -19.43
N GLN A 126 -10.56 14.18 -20.55
CA GLN A 126 -11.35 13.05 -21.04
C GLN A 126 -11.30 11.86 -20.08
N GLU A 127 -10.15 11.58 -19.47
CA GLU A 127 -10.00 10.52 -18.47
C GLU A 127 -10.80 10.84 -17.19
N ALA A 128 -10.72 12.06 -16.68
CA ALA A 128 -11.49 12.50 -15.52
C ALA A 128 -13.01 12.41 -15.78
N ALA A 129 -13.46 12.84 -16.96
CA ALA A 129 -14.87 12.73 -17.35
C ALA A 129 -15.34 11.27 -17.50
N ARG A 130 -14.48 10.37 -17.98
CA ARG A 130 -14.74 8.93 -18.03
C ARG A 130 -14.87 8.33 -16.62
N ASN A 131 -13.92 8.61 -15.75
CA ASN A 131 -13.93 8.17 -14.35
C ASN A 131 -15.21 8.61 -13.62
N GLN A 132 -15.64 9.87 -13.81
CA GLN A 132 -16.85 10.38 -13.21
C GLN A 132 -18.11 9.65 -13.73
N ARG A 133 -18.17 9.34 -15.04
CA ARG A 133 -19.28 8.57 -15.62
C ARG A 133 -19.32 7.14 -15.09
N ALA A 134 -18.16 6.48 -14.94
CA ALA A 134 -18.06 5.15 -14.36
C ALA A 134 -18.56 5.14 -12.90
N ALA A 135 -18.14 6.11 -12.08
CA ALA A 135 -18.60 6.25 -10.69
C ALA A 135 -20.13 6.44 -10.59
N VAL A 136 -20.73 7.22 -11.50
CA VAL A 136 -22.19 7.40 -11.55
C VAL A 136 -22.91 6.10 -11.93
N ARG A 137 -22.37 5.31 -12.87
CA ARG A 137 -22.97 4.02 -13.28
C ARG A 137 -23.01 2.99 -12.16
N GLN A 138 -22.02 2.99 -11.26
CA GLN A 138 -21.90 1.99 -10.20
C GLN A 138 -22.82 2.23 -8.98
N GLY A 139 -23.67 3.26 -9.02
CA GLY A 139 -24.64 3.57 -7.97
C GLY A 139 -24.06 4.47 -6.88
N LEU A 140 -24.78 5.56 -6.58
CA LEU A 140 -24.36 6.68 -5.71
C LEU A 140 -24.36 6.36 -4.20
N GLY A 141 -24.10 5.11 -3.84
CA GLY A 141 -24.14 4.60 -2.48
C GLY A 141 -22.83 4.81 -1.70
N PRO A 142 -22.85 4.50 -0.39
CA PRO A 142 -21.62 4.42 0.40
C PRO A 142 -20.70 3.32 -0.14
N LEU A 143 -19.39 3.48 0.09
CA LEU A 143 -18.41 2.46 -0.25
C LEU A 143 -18.77 1.11 0.40
N SER A 144 -18.83 0.05 -0.42
CA SER A 144 -19.19 -1.31 0.00
C SER A 144 -18.25 -2.33 -0.65
N SER A 145 -18.33 -3.58 -0.19
CA SER A 145 -17.57 -4.67 -0.81
C SER A 145 -17.94 -4.88 -2.27
N ALA A 146 -19.21 -4.69 -2.64
CA ALA A 146 -19.68 -4.90 -4.02
C ALA A 146 -19.19 -3.76 -4.93
N SER A 147 -19.33 -2.50 -4.51
CA SER A 147 -18.82 -1.36 -5.27
C SER A 147 -17.29 -1.42 -5.40
N CYS A 148 -16.58 -1.83 -4.34
CA CYS A 148 -15.13 -2.04 -4.42
C CYS A 148 -14.72 -3.11 -5.43
N ALA A 149 -15.42 -4.25 -5.49
CA ALA A 149 -15.15 -5.27 -6.48
C ALA A 149 -15.33 -4.72 -7.90
N ALA A 150 -16.45 -4.03 -8.16
CA ALA A 150 -16.76 -3.43 -9.45
C ALA A 150 -15.70 -2.39 -9.88
N MET A 151 -15.35 -1.44 -8.99
CA MET A 151 -14.34 -0.40 -9.25
C MET A 151 -12.93 -0.93 -9.50
N LEU A 152 -12.56 -2.07 -8.90
CA LEU A 152 -11.23 -2.68 -9.10
C LEU A 152 -11.15 -3.50 -10.39
N SER A 153 -12.28 -4.07 -10.84
CA SER A 153 -12.36 -4.88 -12.07
C SER A 153 -12.61 -4.07 -13.34
N ASP A 154 -13.22 -2.90 -13.21
CA ASP A 154 -13.53 -1.98 -14.31
C ASP A 154 -12.26 -1.27 -14.77
N ASP A 155 -11.75 -1.64 -15.95
CA ASP A 155 -10.51 -1.12 -16.52
C ASP A 155 -10.57 0.37 -16.87
N GLU A 156 -11.78 0.91 -17.06
CA GLU A 156 -12.02 2.33 -17.24
C GLU A 156 -12.12 3.11 -15.93
N HIS A 157 -12.11 2.44 -14.77
CA HIS A 157 -12.29 3.09 -13.48
C HIS A 157 -10.97 3.55 -12.86
N LEU A 158 -11.00 4.70 -12.18
CA LEU A 158 -9.86 5.33 -11.50
C LEU A 158 -9.06 4.33 -10.64
N PHE A 159 -9.76 3.49 -9.88
CA PHE A 159 -9.11 2.52 -9.01
C PHE A 159 -8.30 1.49 -9.79
N HIS A 160 -8.82 1.01 -10.93
CA HIS A 160 -8.04 0.16 -11.82
C HIS A 160 -6.82 0.89 -12.37
N ALA A 161 -6.93 2.17 -12.74
CA ALA A 161 -5.77 2.97 -13.13
C ALA A 161 -4.73 3.12 -12.00
N MET A 162 -5.16 3.15 -10.74
CA MET A 162 -4.28 3.24 -9.57
C MET A 162 -3.62 1.91 -9.18
N TRP A 163 -4.31 0.79 -9.34
CA TRP A 163 -3.84 -0.52 -8.86
C TRP A 163 -3.46 -1.52 -9.94
N GLY A 164 -3.90 -1.27 -11.16
CA GLY A 164 -3.72 -2.15 -12.31
C GLY A 164 -2.26 -2.30 -12.71
N ALA A 165 -2.05 -3.12 -13.73
CA ALA A 165 -0.71 -3.54 -14.11
C ALA A 165 0.21 -2.36 -14.50
N VAL A 166 -0.35 -1.32 -15.13
CA VAL A 166 0.36 -0.09 -15.48
C VAL A 166 0.91 0.62 -14.23
N ALA A 167 0.08 0.81 -13.20
CA ALA A 167 0.52 1.47 -11.96
C ALA A 167 1.59 0.66 -11.21
N MET A 168 1.42 -0.65 -11.18
CA MET A 168 2.34 -1.59 -10.53
C MET A 168 3.70 -1.72 -11.24
N ARG A 169 3.78 -1.31 -12.52
CA ARG A 169 5.02 -1.23 -13.31
C ARG A 169 5.74 0.12 -13.19
N LYS A 170 4.98 1.22 -13.08
CA LYS A 170 5.53 2.58 -13.21
C LYS A 170 6.25 3.09 -11.95
N ALA A 171 5.93 2.57 -10.77
CA ALA A 171 6.46 3.11 -9.52
C ALA A 171 7.66 2.29 -9.01
N PRO A 172 8.86 2.88 -8.84
CA PRO A 172 10.00 2.17 -8.28
C PRO A 172 9.84 1.93 -6.76
N PRO A 173 10.16 0.71 -6.25
CA PRO A 173 10.45 -0.50 -7.02
C PRO A 173 9.16 -1.05 -7.66
N ALA A 174 9.24 -1.38 -8.96
CA ALA A 174 8.13 -2.02 -9.67
C ALA A 174 7.96 -3.46 -9.15
N CYS A 175 6.76 -3.81 -8.71
CA CYS A 175 6.43 -5.16 -8.21
C CYS A 175 5.80 -6.06 -9.27
N LEU A 176 5.39 -5.49 -10.41
CA LEU A 176 5.01 -6.22 -11.60
C LEU A 176 6.00 -5.97 -12.74
N PRO A 177 7.29 -6.31 -12.59
CA PRO A 177 8.22 -6.21 -13.73
C PRO A 177 7.74 -7.11 -14.88
N ASN A 178 8.25 -6.85 -16.08
CA ASN A 178 7.94 -7.67 -17.27
C ASN A 178 8.36 -9.16 -17.08
N HIS A 179 9.16 -9.47 -16.06
CA HIS A 179 9.59 -10.83 -15.71
C HIS A 179 8.61 -11.54 -14.76
N THR A 180 8.06 -12.68 -15.21
CA THR A 180 7.18 -13.59 -14.44
C THR A 180 7.79 -14.01 -13.10
N ALA A 181 9.06 -14.42 -13.11
CA ALA A 181 9.75 -14.94 -11.94
C ALA A 181 9.89 -13.88 -10.82
N ALA A 182 10.19 -12.63 -11.18
CA ALA A 182 10.33 -11.54 -10.21
C ALA A 182 8.98 -11.15 -9.59
N THR A 183 7.89 -11.14 -10.38
CA THR A 183 6.53 -10.99 -9.83
C THR A 183 6.19 -12.11 -8.86
N ALA A 184 6.42 -13.38 -9.26
CA ALA A 184 6.12 -14.53 -8.42
C ALA A 184 6.92 -14.51 -7.11
N LEU A 185 8.20 -14.12 -7.18
CA LEU A 185 9.08 -13.93 -6.03
C LEU A 185 8.53 -12.85 -5.09
N TRP A 186 8.16 -11.69 -5.63
CA TRP A 186 7.59 -10.59 -4.85
C TRP A 186 6.27 -11.00 -4.16
N VAL A 187 5.35 -11.62 -4.89
CA VAL A 187 4.08 -12.14 -4.33
C VAL A 187 4.35 -13.16 -3.23
N ARG A 188 5.28 -14.10 -3.46
CA ARG A 188 5.67 -15.10 -2.46
C ARG A 188 6.24 -14.44 -1.21
N ASP A 189 7.12 -13.45 -1.36
CA ASP A 189 7.80 -12.82 -0.24
C ASP A 189 6.86 -11.90 0.56
N MET A 190 5.93 -11.21 -0.11
CA MET A 190 4.83 -10.47 0.52
C MET A 190 3.90 -11.42 1.29
N LEU A 191 3.45 -12.52 0.67
CA LEU A 191 2.59 -13.53 1.33
C LEU A 191 3.33 -14.28 2.46
N ALA A 192 4.65 -14.43 2.38
CA ALA A 192 5.46 -14.98 3.47
C ALA A 192 5.74 -13.94 4.58
N GLY A 193 5.47 -12.65 4.33
CA GLY A 193 5.71 -11.57 5.27
C GLY A 193 7.19 -11.15 5.38
N ARG A 194 8.05 -11.56 4.45
CA ARG A 194 9.48 -11.20 4.45
C ARG A 194 9.70 -9.70 4.31
N MET A 195 8.76 -9.01 3.66
CA MET A 195 8.80 -7.56 3.47
C MET A 195 8.35 -6.80 4.73
N CYS A 196 7.70 -7.45 5.69
CA CYS A 196 7.03 -6.75 6.79
C CYS A 196 7.98 -6.11 7.81
N ALA A 197 9.18 -6.67 7.98
CA ALA A 197 10.17 -6.21 8.96
C ALA A 197 10.89 -4.88 8.60
N ARG A 198 10.50 -4.20 7.52
CA ARG A 198 11.17 -2.97 7.05
C ARG A 198 10.75 -1.73 7.82
N ASN A 199 11.53 -0.65 7.65
CA ASN A 199 11.11 0.67 8.09
C ASN A 199 10.00 1.22 7.15
N TRP A 200 8.75 1.13 7.60
CA TRP A 200 7.60 1.67 6.86
C TRP A 200 7.53 3.20 6.82
N GLN A 201 8.39 3.85 7.61
CA GLN A 201 8.54 5.31 7.63
C GLN A 201 9.67 5.76 6.70
N GLU A 202 10.46 4.86 6.11
CA GLU A 202 11.54 5.19 5.19
C GLU A 202 11.08 6.12 4.05
N GLY A 203 11.84 7.19 3.82
CA GLY A 203 11.56 8.24 2.84
C GLY A 203 10.83 9.47 3.41
N ASN A 204 10.34 9.40 4.66
CA ASN A 204 9.79 10.57 5.34
C ASN A 204 10.91 11.51 5.84
N SER A 205 10.57 12.77 6.09
CA SER A 205 11.48 13.72 6.75
C SER A 205 11.77 13.32 8.21
N GLY A 206 12.98 13.63 8.67
CA GLY A 206 13.40 13.37 10.06
C GLY A 206 13.96 11.96 10.25
N CYS A 207 14.31 11.62 11.50
CA CYS A 207 15.00 10.36 11.81
C CYS A 207 14.13 9.12 11.54
N ALA A 208 12.82 9.24 11.76
CA ALA A 208 11.81 8.25 11.39
C ALA A 208 11.95 7.73 9.95
N GLY A 209 12.36 8.59 9.01
CA GLY A 209 12.47 8.21 7.61
C GLY A 209 13.83 7.70 7.15
N GLN A 210 14.77 7.51 8.06
CA GLN A 210 16.07 6.93 7.72
C GLN A 210 15.95 5.41 7.51
N LEU A 211 16.59 4.92 6.44
CA LEU A 211 16.70 3.49 6.08
C LEU A 211 17.16 2.60 7.24
N VAL A 212 18.05 3.13 8.09
CA VAL A 212 18.76 2.37 9.12
C VAL A 212 18.02 2.37 10.46
N GLN A 213 16.95 3.17 10.62
CA GLN A 213 16.26 3.18 11.90
C GLN A 213 15.58 1.82 12.15
N PRO A 214 15.90 1.15 13.27
CA PRO A 214 15.22 -0.07 13.64
C PRO A 214 13.75 0.25 13.83
N PRO A 215 12.84 -0.63 13.36
CA PRO A 215 11.44 -0.39 13.55
C PRO A 215 11.11 -0.29 15.04
N SER A 216 10.16 0.57 15.41
CA SER A 216 9.73 0.69 16.80
C SER A 216 9.29 -0.67 17.34
N ALA A 217 9.94 -1.14 18.41
CA ALA A 217 9.61 -2.37 19.10
C ALA A 217 8.38 -2.22 20.01
N THR A 218 7.93 -0.99 20.27
CA THR A 218 6.80 -0.72 21.15
C THR A 218 5.50 -1.20 20.52
N PRO A 219 4.73 -2.09 21.19
CA PRO A 219 3.47 -2.61 20.67
C PRO A 219 2.47 -1.49 20.33
N GLY A 220 1.89 -1.54 19.13
CA GLY A 220 0.98 -0.52 18.61
C GLY A 220 0.04 -1.06 17.54
N ALA A 221 -1.13 -0.45 17.36
CA ALA A 221 -2.06 -0.87 16.30
C ALA A 221 -1.61 -0.36 14.93
N ALA A 222 -1.91 -1.11 13.86
CA ALA A 222 -1.92 -0.56 12.53
C ALA A 222 -3.08 0.44 12.42
N ILE A 223 -2.89 1.57 11.72
CA ILE A 223 -3.91 2.60 11.57
C ILE A 223 -4.11 2.93 10.09
N ILE A 224 -5.38 3.00 9.69
CA ILE A 224 -5.80 3.35 8.33
C ILE A 224 -6.90 4.41 8.36
N GLY A 225 -6.85 5.36 7.44
CA GLY A 225 -7.78 6.46 7.34
C GLY A 225 -7.35 7.48 6.29
N VAL A 226 -8.22 8.47 6.03
CA VAL A 226 -7.83 9.65 5.26
C VAL A 226 -6.69 10.36 6.00
N HIS A 227 -5.68 10.85 5.24
CA HIS A 227 -4.47 11.47 5.78
C HIS A 227 -4.71 12.39 6.98
N ASP A 228 -5.55 13.41 6.80
CA ASP A 228 -5.79 14.41 7.84
C ASP A 228 -6.44 13.82 9.09
N ALA A 229 -7.26 12.77 8.95
CA ALA A 229 -7.86 12.09 10.08
C ALA A 229 -6.82 11.28 10.87
N VAL A 230 -5.93 10.57 10.17
CA VAL A 230 -4.81 9.86 10.81
C VAL A 230 -3.86 10.84 11.47
N ALA A 231 -3.51 11.94 10.78
CA ALA A 231 -2.63 12.99 11.31
C ALA A 231 -3.22 13.60 12.59
N ARG A 232 -4.49 14.01 12.57
CA ARG A 232 -5.17 14.53 13.76
C ARG A 232 -5.21 13.49 14.89
N TYR A 233 -5.48 12.23 14.57
CA TYR A 233 -5.53 11.17 15.57
C TYR A 233 -4.18 10.95 16.25
N CYS A 234 -3.11 10.82 15.48
CA CYS A 234 -1.76 10.63 16.00
C CYS A 234 -1.28 11.86 16.80
N ASN A 235 -1.49 13.07 16.27
CA ASN A 235 -1.13 14.32 16.97
C ASN A 235 -1.89 14.49 18.29
N LYS A 236 -3.19 14.16 18.33
CA LYS A 236 -3.96 14.16 19.57
C LYS A 236 -3.39 13.18 20.60
N ARG A 237 -2.95 12.00 20.17
CA ARG A 237 -2.43 10.95 21.06
C ARG A 237 -1.11 11.34 21.73
N ILE A 238 -0.30 12.17 21.07
CA ILE A 238 0.98 12.68 21.62
C ILE A 238 0.83 14.03 22.33
N GLY A 239 -0.40 14.52 22.52
CA GLY A 239 -0.67 15.80 23.18
C GLY A 239 -0.44 17.04 22.32
N CYS A 240 -0.15 16.89 21.03
CA CYS A 240 -0.02 18.00 20.07
C CYS A 240 -1.34 18.27 19.33
N ALA A 241 -2.44 18.44 20.07
CA ALA A 241 -3.72 18.85 19.50
C ALA A 241 -3.68 20.36 19.13
N GLY A 242 -2.94 20.72 18.09
CA GLY A 242 -2.72 22.10 17.65
C GLY A 242 -2.30 22.21 16.18
N VAL A 243 -1.96 23.43 15.74
CA VAL A 243 -1.69 23.76 14.33
C VAL A 243 -0.30 23.32 13.87
N HIS A 244 0.61 23.00 14.81
CA HIS A 244 1.88 22.37 14.49
C HIS A 244 1.66 20.95 13.97
N ARG A 245 1.85 20.76 12.66
CA ARG A 245 1.80 19.44 12.04
C ARG A 245 3.15 18.76 12.25
N VAL A 246 3.25 17.98 13.33
CA VAL A 246 4.28 16.93 13.37
C VAL A 246 4.04 16.05 12.13
N PRO A 247 5.06 15.79 11.29
CA PRO A 247 4.91 14.95 10.10
C PRO A 247 4.20 13.65 10.46
N LEU A 248 3.23 13.21 9.65
CA LEU A 248 2.35 12.09 9.97
C LEU A 248 3.11 10.86 10.47
N ALA A 249 4.18 10.47 9.77
CA ALA A 249 5.00 9.32 10.13
C ALA A 249 5.59 9.46 11.55
N VAL A 250 6.16 10.63 11.86
CA VAL A 250 6.73 10.95 13.18
C VAL A 250 5.63 10.95 14.24
N ALA A 251 4.51 11.64 13.99
CA ALA A 251 3.41 11.73 14.94
C ALA A 251 2.85 10.35 15.29
N CYS A 252 2.66 9.48 14.29
CA CYS A 252 2.16 8.13 14.52
C CYS A 252 3.21 7.21 15.16
N SER A 253 4.50 7.38 14.84
CA SER A 253 5.60 6.66 15.52
C SER A 253 5.58 6.95 17.02
N LEU A 254 5.57 8.24 17.38
CA LEU A 254 5.51 8.72 18.76
C LEU A 254 4.20 8.29 19.46
N ALA A 255 3.10 8.19 18.70
CA ALA A 255 1.83 7.68 19.20
C ALA A 255 1.78 6.15 19.38
N ASN A 256 2.87 5.41 19.12
CA ASN A 256 2.89 3.95 19.03
C ASN A 256 1.79 3.40 18.10
N LEU A 257 1.73 3.96 16.89
CA LEU A 257 0.83 3.54 15.82
C LEU A 257 1.62 3.29 14.54
N ARG A 258 1.13 2.35 13.72
CA ARG A 258 1.74 2.05 12.42
C ARG A 258 0.82 2.57 11.35
N ALA A 259 1.06 3.78 10.88
CA ALA A 259 0.26 4.38 9.81
C ALA A 259 0.79 3.95 8.44
N SER A 260 -0.13 3.79 7.50
CA SER A 260 0.26 3.77 6.09
C SER A 260 0.71 5.18 5.70
N THR A 261 1.92 5.30 5.17
CA THR A 261 2.54 6.58 4.75
C THR A 261 2.04 7.09 3.41
N LEU A 262 1.00 6.43 2.84
CA LEU A 262 0.40 6.70 1.54
C LEU A 262 -0.11 8.10 1.26
N ALA A 263 -0.10 8.98 2.26
CA ALA A 263 -0.56 10.34 2.07
C ALA A 263 0.45 11.42 2.53
N GLY A 264 1.72 11.05 2.70
CA GLY A 264 2.79 12.03 2.90
C GLY A 264 3.13 12.81 1.62
N ALA A 265 3.77 13.98 1.79
CA ALA A 265 4.10 14.90 0.70
C ALA A 265 5.09 14.32 -0.33
N GLU A 266 5.95 13.36 0.01
CA GLU A 266 7.02 12.89 -0.87
C GLU A 266 7.58 11.53 -0.43
N PRO A 267 8.06 10.70 -1.38
CA PRO A 267 7.36 10.35 -2.61
C PRO A 267 6.09 9.53 -2.30
N GLN A 268 5.03 9.71 -3.08
CA GLN A 268 3.84 8.86 -2.97
C GLN A 268 4.28 7.38 -3.03
N PRO A 269 3.93 6.55 -2.03
CA PRO A 269 4.34 5.16 -2.04
C PRO A 269 3.82 4.49 -3.31
N SER A 270 4.67 3.66 -3.92
CA SER A 270 4.23 2.81 -5.01
C SER A 270 3.02 1.97 -4.57
N MET A 271 2.15 1.62 -5.53
CA MET A 271 1.06 0.69 -5.22
C MET A 271 1.60 -0.66 -4.68
N CYS A 272 2.81 -1.02 -5.08
CA CYS A 272 3.56 -2.14 -4.52
C CYS A 272 3.75 -2.01 -3.01
N ARG A 273 4.32 -0.88 -2.56
CA ARG A 273 4.53 -0.61 -1.13
C ARG A 273 3.20 -0.52 -0.39
N THR A 274 2.15 -0.03 -1.04
CA THR A 274 0.78 -0.01 -0.51
C THR A 274 0.26 -1.40 -0.21
N LEU A 275 0.33 -2.30 -1.19
CA LEU A 275 -0.15 -3.68 -1.08
C LEU A 275 0.68 -4.47 -0.07
N GLU A 276 2.00 -4.30 -0.06
CA GLU A 276 2.86 -4.91 0.96
C GLU A 276 2.45 -4.44 2.36
N TRP A 277 2.26 -3.13 2.55
CA TRP A 277 1.86 -2.58 3.84
C TRP A 277 0.50 -3.14 4.28
N LEU A 278 -0.50 -3.15 3.39
CA LEU A 278 -1.84 -3.69 3.68
C LEU A 278 -1.79 -5.17 4.04
N ALA A 279 -1.02 -5.97 3.29
CA ALA A 279 -0.85 -7.40 3.56
C ALA A 279 -0.16 -7.64 4.91
N CYS A 280 0.86 -6.86 5.25
CA CYS A 280 1.55 -6.95 6.53
C CYS A 280 0.66 -6.51 7.69
N ALA A 281 -0.06 -5.40 7.54
CA ALA A 281 -0.99 -4.86 8.55
C ALA A 281 -2.11 -5.84 8.85
N ALA A 282 -2.75 -6.39 7.80
CA ALA A 282 -3.82 -7.39 7.88
C ALA A 282 -3.43 -8.64 8.65
N ARG A 283 -2.14 -9.00 8.64
CA ARG A 283 -1.61 -10.20 9.27
C ARG A 283 -0.97 -9.94 10.64
N GLY A 284 -0.94 -8.69 11.10
CA GLY A 284 -0.27 -8.34 12.35
C GLY A 284 1.25 -8.43 12.29
N LEU A 285 1.83 -8.27 11.10
CA LEU A 285 3.26 -8.48 10.87
C LEU A 285 4.05 -7.17 10.74
N LEU A 286 3.41 -6.00 10.83
CA LEU A 286 4.17 -4.76 10.88
C LEU A 286 5.04 -4.75 12.15
N PRO A 287 6.23 -4.13 12.12
CA PRO A 287 7.12 -4.19 13.26
C PRO A 287 6.52 -3.47 14.48
N GLY A 288 6.55 -4.13 15.63
CA GLY A 288 5.88 -3.66 16.85
C GLY A 288 4.36 -3.56 16.72
N GLN A 289 3.73 -4.26 15.76
CA GLN A 289 2.28 -4.33 15.71
C GLN A 289 1.74 -5.25 16.81
N ALA A 290 0.78 -4.75 17.59
CA ALA A 290 0.08 -5.54 18.59
C ALA A 290 -1.09 -6.29 17.93
N GLY A 291 -0.84 -7.51 17.44
CA GLY A 291 -1.87 -8.35 16.79
C GLY A 291 -2.25 -7.90 15.38
N SER A 292 -3.30 -8.49 14.81
CA SER A 292 -3.79 -8.22 13.45
C SER A 292 -4.86 -7.13 13.35
N ASP A 293 -5.06 -6.37 14.43
CA ASP A 293 -6.07 -5.31 14.48
C ASP A 293 -5.62 -4.07 13.69
N LEU A 294 -6.50 -3.63 12.79
CA LEU A 294 -6.41 -2.35 12.10
C LEU A 294 -7.37 -1.36 12.74
N LEU A 295 -6.82 -0.28 13.27
CA LEU A 295 -7.57 0.87 13.77
C LEU A 295 -8.06 1.72 12.59
N ILE A 296 -9.37 1.77 12.40
CA ILE A 296 -9.99 2.52 11.31
C ILE A 296 -10.38 3.91 11.81
N VAL A 297 -9.66 4.97 11.45
CA VAL A 297 -9.94 6.32 11.97
C VAL A 297 -10.84 7.17 11.07
N SER A 298 -11.03 6.78 9.81
CA SER A 298 -12.09 7.30 8.93
C SER A 298 -13.08 6.18 8.70
N ALA A 299 -14.39 6.36 8.91
CA ALA A 299 -15.30 5.24 8.70
C ALA A 299 -15.49 5.02 7.18
N PRO A 300 -15.54 3.78 6.68
CA PRO A 300 -15.75 3.53 5.25
C PRO A 300 -17.03 4.14 4.70
N ARG A 301 -18.10 4.20 5.51
CA ARG A 301 -19.36 4.87 5.17
C ARG A 301 -19.25 6.38 4.96
N ASP A 302 -18.17 7.00 5.44
CA ASP A 302 -17.91 8.44 5.25
C ASP A 302 -17.22 8.71 3.90
N VAL A 303 -16.86 7.65 3.15
CA VAL A 303 -16.33 7.77 1.78
C VAL A 303 -17.51 7.93 0.82
N ASP A 304 -17.71 9.16 0.37
CA ASP A 304 -18.67 9.50 -0.67
C ASP A 304 -18.07 9.23 -2.06
N LEU A 305 -18.61 8.23 -2.76
CA LEU A 305 -18.17 7.86 -4.11
C LEU A 305 -18.30 9.02 -5.11
N ARG A 306 -19.19 9.99 -4.87
CA ARG A 306 -19.39 11.16 -5.73
C ARG A 306 -18.22 12.13 -5.68
N GLN A 307 -17.45 12.09 -4.60
CA GLN A 307 -16.31 12.95 -4.37
C GLN A 307 -15.00 12.29 -4.81
N LEU A 308 -15.05 11.04 -5.26
CA LEU A 308 -13.92 10.38 -5.91
C LEU A 308 -13.75 10.96 -7.31
N ALA A 309 -12.49 11.17 -7.74
CA ALA A 309 -12.12 11.78 -9.02
C ALA A 309 -12.62 13.22 -9.28
N ALA A 310 -13.65 13.72 -8.59
CA ALA A 310 -14.25 15.04 -8.83
C ALA A 310 -13.31 16.22 -8.56
N ASN A 311 -12.25 16.01 -7.77
CA ASN A 311 -11.33 17.05 -7.33
C ASN A 311 -9.88 16.83 -7.80
N ALA A 312 -9.67 15.94 -8.78
CA ALA A 312 -8.37 15.55 -9.29
C ALA A 312 -8.04 16.29 -10.60
N PRO A 313 -7.23 17.38 -10.58
CA PRO A 313 -6.73 17.96 -11.81
C PRO A 313 -5.62 17.06 -12.37
N GLY A 314 -5.80 16.55 -13.59
CA GLY A 314 -4.83 15.62 -14.19
C GLY A 314 -4.85 14.23 -13.54
N PHE A 315 -3.91 13.33 -13.86
CA PHE A 315 -3.77 11.96 -13.32
C PHE A 315 -3.54 11.88 -11.79
N LEU A 316 -3.87 12.92 -11.06
CA LEU A 316 -3.61 13.06 -9.64
C LEU A 316 -4.74 12.41 -8.86
N TYR A 317 -4.39 11.47 -7.99
CA TYR A 317 -5.35 10.92 -7.05
C TYR A 317 -5.32 11.77 -5.77
N THR A 318 -6.47 12.07 -5.20
CA THR A 318 -6.54 12.74 -3.90
C THR A 318 -6.17 11.74 -2.79
N PRO A 319 -5.75 12.23 -1.60
CA PRO A 319 -5.57 11.36 -0.43
C PRO A 319 -6.83 10.56 -0.07
N ARG A 320 -8.02 11.04 -0.44
CA ARG A 320 -9.28 10.33 -0.26
C ARG A 320 -9.44 9.19 -1.27
N ASP A 321 -9.07 9.39 -2.53
CA ASP A 321 -9.06 8.33 -3.54
C ASP A 321 -8.11 7.20 -3.13
N ALA A 322 -6.90 7.55 -2.67
CA ALA A 322 -5.93 6.58 -2.16
C ALA A 322 -6.46 5.79 -0.96
N TYR A 323 -7.12 6.46 0.00
CA TYR A 323 -7.73 5.79 1.14
C TYR A 323 -8.88 4.87 0.72
N ALA A 324 -9.75 5.32 -0.17
CA ALA A 324 -10.86 4.51 -0.68
C ALA A 324 -10.36 3.27 -1.44
N LEU A 325 -9.29 3.42 -2.24
CA LEU A 325 -8.62 2.30 -2.88
C LEU A 325 -8.04 1.32 -1.85
N GLN A 326 -7.36 1.80 -0.79
CA GLN A 326 -6.84 0.93 0.26
C GLN A 326 -7.95 0.12 0.94
N LEU A 327 -9.11 0.74 1.21
CA LEU A 327 -10.28 0.03 1.75
C LEU A 327 -10.77 -1.05 0.77
N CYS A 328 -10.79 -0.76 -0.52
CA CYS A 328 -11.20 -1.74 -1.52
C CYS A 328 -10.20 -2.90 -1.64
N LEU A 329 -8.90 -2.62 -1.69
CA LEU A 329 -7.87 -3.67 -1.70
C LEU A 329 -7.95 -4.51 -0.42
N LEU A 330 -8.08 -3.88 0.75
CA LEU A 330 -8.25 -4.59 2.02
C LEU A 330 -9.52 -5.46 2.02
N ALA A 331 -10.65 -4.94 1.54
CA ALA A 331 -11.90 -5.70 1.41
C ALA A 331 -11.75 -6.94 0.53
N GLN A 332 -10.93 -6.87 -0.51
CA GLN A 332 -10.69 -8.04 -1.34
C GLN A 332 -9.75 -9.06 -0.69
N MET A 333 -8.81 -8.59 0.13
CA MET A 333 -7.84 -9.42 0.85
C MET A 333 -8.39 -10.01 2.16
N CYS A 334 -9.62 -9.70 2.57
CA CYS A 334 -10.24 -10.21 3.80
C CYS A 334 -11.53 -10.98 3.48
N THR A 335 -11.66 -12.21 3.96
CA THR A 335 -12.90 -12.99 3.77
C THR A 335 -14.09 -12.39 4.54
N ASN A 336 -13.83 -11.73 5.66
CA ASN A 336 -14.81 -11.04 6.50
C ASN A 336 -15.04 -9.56 6.13
N ARG A 337 -14.85 -9.21 4.84
CA ARG A 337 -14.96 -7.84 4.31
C ARG A 337 -16.24 -7.07 4.62
N ALA A 338 -17.36 -7.74 4.89
CA ALA A 338 -18.58 -7.05 5.32
C ALA A 338 -18.37 -6.31 6.65
N ALA A 339 -17.57 -6.87 7.57
CA ALA A 339 -17.25 -6.25 8.85
C ALA A 339 -16.39 -4.98 8.70
N LEU A 340 -15.54 -4.91 7.65
CA LEU A 340 -14.77 -3.72 7.33
C LEU A 340 -15.70 -2.52 7.09
N PHE A 341 -16.72 -2.67 6.25
CA PHE A 341 -17.65 -1.58 5.91
C PHE A 341 -18.68 -1.28 7.01
N ALA A 342 -18.90 -2.22 7.94
CA ALA A 342 -19.69 -1.99 9.14
C ALA A 342 -18.88 -1.30 10.27
N ALA A 343 -17.56 -1.17 10.12
CA ALA A 343 -16.71 -0.60 11.16
C ALA A 343 -16.97 0.90 11.35
N ASN A 344 -17.15 1.30 12.60
CA ASN A 344 -17.22 2.70 13.00
C ASN A 344 -15.82 3.28 13.19
N ARG A 345 -15.72 4.61 13.21
CA ARG A 345 -14.47 5.32 13.53
C ARG A 345 -13.87 4.80 14.84
N THR A 346 -12.56 4.69 14.87
CA THR A 346 -11.72 4.24 15.99
C THR A 346 -11.98 2.81 16.48
N ARG A 347 -12.77 2.00 15.76
CA ARG A 347 -12.85 0.57 16.04
C ARG A 347 -11.70 -0.18 15.38
N ALA A 348 -11.25 -1.21 16.08
CA ALA A 348 -10.40 -2.24 15.51
C ALA A 348 -11.20 -3.09 14.52
N PHE A 349 -10.58 -3.39 13.39
CA PHE A 349 -11.03 -4.37 12.41
C PHE A 349 -9.94 -5.44 12.30
N ASN A 350 -10.34 -6.70 12.43
CA ASN A 350 -9.44 -7.84 12.28
C ASN A 350 -9.68 -8.47 10.90
N CYS A 351 -8.65 -8.57 10.07
CA CYS A 351 -8.78 -9.13 8.72
C CYS A 351 -8.60 -10.65 8.73
N ASP A 352 -9.62 -11.38 8.29
CA ASP A 352 -9.50 -12.80 7.98
C ASP A 352 -8.81 -12.96 6.61
N PHE A 353 -7.48 -12.81 6.62
CA PHE A 353 -6.65 -12.61 5.43
C PHE A 353 -6.74 -13.76 4.40
N ASP A 354 -7.16 -13.44 3.17
CA ASP A 354 -7.19 -14.32 2.01
C ASP A 354 -5.95 -14.09 1.11
N GLY A 355 -4.86 -14.77 1.43
CA GLY A 355 -3.65 -14.74 0.61
C GLY A 355 -3.83 -15.37 -0.78
N ALA A 356 -4.83 -16.24 -0.95
CA ALA A 356 -5.10 -16.88 -2.23
C ALA A 356 -5.78 -15.92 -3.21
N TRP A 357 -6.71 -15.09 -2.73
CA TRP A 357 -7.27 -14.00 -3.53
C TRP A 357 -6.17 -13.05 -4.01
N LEU A 358 -5.32 -12.58 -3.09
CA LEU A 358 -4.25 -11.63 -3.44
C LEU A 358 -3.33 -12.19 -4.53
N ARG A 359 -2.95 -13.46 -4.41
CA ARG A 359 -2.18 -14.17 -5.43
C ARG A 359 -2.90 -14.13 -6.79
N ARG A 360 -4.16 -14.56 -6.85
CA ARG A 360 -4.94 -14.59 -8.11
C ARG A 360 -5.09 -13.20 -8.73
N ALA A 361 -5.40 -12.19 -7.91
CA ALA A 361 -5.59 -10.81 -8.36
C ALA A 361 -4.33 -10.22 -9.01
N ILE A 362 -3.17 -10.45 -8.41
CA ILE A 362 -1.90 -9.96 -8.96
C ILE A 362 -1.55 -10.67 -10.28
N PHE A 363 -1.81 -11.97 -10.39
CA PHE A 363 -1.58 -12.70 -11.64
C PHE A 363 -2.61 -12.38 -12.73
N SER A 364 -3.86 -12.03 -12.38
CA SER A 364 -4.86 -11.62 -13.38
C SER A 364 -4.50 -10.29 -14.03
N LEU A 365 -3.90 -9.36 -13.28
CA LEU A 365 -3.41 -8.09 -13.85
C LEU A 365 -2.42 -8.30 -15.00
N ARG A 366 -1.62 -9.38 -14.98
CA ARG A 366 -0.66 -9.65 -16.07
C ARG A 366 -1.30 -10.22 -17.33
N ARG A 367 -2.41 -10.97 -17.21
CA ARG A 367 -3.05 -11.62 -18.36
C ARG A 367 -3.65 -10.59 -19.32
N VAL A 368 -4.25 -9.53 -18.77
CA VAL A 368 -4.86 -8.45 -19.54
C VAL A 368 -3.83 -7.74 -20.44
N ASP A 369 -2.59 -7.59 -19.95
CA ASP A 369 -1.54 -6.92 -20.71
C ASP A 369 -0.95 -7.77 -21.84
N ALA A 370 -0.84 -9.09 -21.65
CA ALA A 370 -0.32 -9.97 -22.70
C ALA A 370 -1.23 -9.91 -23.94
N SER A 371 -2.55 -9.93 -23.73
CA SER A 371 -3.53 -9.76 -24.81
C SER A 371 -3.49 -8.39 -25.48
N ALA A 372 -3.17 -7.33 -24.74
CA ALA A 372 -3.08 -5.98 -25.29
C ALA A 372 -1.81 -5.77 -26.14
N ALA A 373 -0.69 -6.39 -25.74
CA ALA A 373 0.57 -6.34 -26.49
C ALA A 373 0.47 -7.10 -27.82
N ASP A 374 -0.19 -8.25 -27.84
CA ASP A 374 -0.40 -9.04 -29.07
C ASP A 374 -1.31 -8.32 -30.07
N GLY A 375 -2.27 -7.52 -29.60
CA GLY A 375 -3.16 -6.72 -30.47
C GLY A 375 -2.46 -5.55 -31.18
N LEU A 376 -1.39 -5.00 -30.59
CA LEU A 376 -0.61 -3.90 -31.16
C LEU A 376 0.45 -4.37 -32.17
N ALA A 377 0.78 -5.67 -32.20
CA ALA A 377 1.75 -6.24 -33.14
C ALA A 377 1.13 -6.68 -34.49
N VAL A 378 -0.19 -6.55 -34.64
CA VAL A 378 -0.96 -7.05 -35.82
C VAL A 378 -1.55 -5.90 -36.67
N GLY A 379 -1.28 -4.64 -36.32
CA GLY A 379 -1.65 -3.46 -37.12
C GLY A 379 -0.41 -2.73 -37.62
#